data_AF-A0AAJ8LUB7-F1
#
_entry.id   AF-A0AAJ8LUB7-F1
#
_cell.length_a   1.000
_cell.length_b   1.000
_cell.length_c   1.000
_cell.angle_alpha   90.00
_cell.angle_beta   90.00
_cell.angle_gamma   90.00
#
_symmetry.space_group_name_H-M   'P 1'
#
loop_
_entity.id
_entity.type
_entity.pdbx_description
1 polymer ?
#
loop_
_entity_poly.entity_id
_entity_poly.type
_entity_poly.pdbx_seq_one_letter_code
_entity_poly.pdbx_strand_id
1 'polypeptide(L)'
;MKKFIVSALAAPLLLTTVMPASAGAEPQSKPNGPWIQPEQQTKLERFISPEKMHEQLAQIEDRARDGRMELDVVGQSAKYDHPIYAAKFGEADTDNPKVFLQTAIHGDEQGGTEAALDLIQTLAMSNNQDVRAILDNVTVWIVPMLNPDGAEIIEREEGQAKQRRNFQEWTPEEWGLSEDTPSPWYHGRDWASEELGFDVNRDFHPDLSFELTGEDAGLLPGIGSEPGFYVTPESRASRDVFAELEPDLFIDHHHRYSNTVSEDDDRLNTLQILGQVVDEDNVVSHDGTDYQLSKESLELSKQVNSHVYQVLQKGNSPFGAVSRYPDVNLPGTALGSYSLNDAAIMLYETRGQQHPNGHTGQKSSGMLIKQSYIGIYETLLGLATEEIFEIDPEFYDTEIPTNSPRIQRP
;
A
#
# COMPACT_ATOMS: atom_id res chain seq x y z
N MET A 1 14.18 -53.69 -82.45
CA MET A 1 12.94 -53.26 -83.15
C MET A 1 12.16 -52.32 -82.23
N LYS A 2 11.66 -51.23 -82.83
CA LYS A 2 11.09 -50.01 -82.25
C LYS A 2 9.99 -50.26 -81.21
N LYS A 3 9.94 -49.44 -80.14
CA LYS A 3 8.72 -48.73 -79.70
C LYS A 3 9.09 -47.35 -79.14
N PHE A 4 8.57 -46.32 -79.80
CA PHE A 4 8.58 -44.94 -79.34
C PHE A 4 7.62 -44.78 -78.15
N ILE A 5 8.04 -44.09 -77.10
CA ILE A 5 7.15 -43.50 -76.09
C ILE A 5 7.33 -41.99 -76.21
N VAL A 6 6.22 -41.31 -76.48
CA VAL A 6 6.12 -39.85 -76.56
C VAL A 6 6.09 -39.31 -75.13
N SER A 7 7.10 -38.52 -74.77
CA SER A 7 7.14 -37.77 -73.51
C SER A 7 6.26 -36.52 -73.63
N ALA A 8 5.19 -36.46 -72.83
CA ALA A 8 4.43 -35.24 -72.62
C ALA A 8 5.10 -34.40 -71.52
N LEU A 9 5.58 -33.20 -71.89
CA LEU A 9 6.04 -32.19 -70.93
C LEU A 9 4.83 -31.59 -70.21
N ALA A 10 4.72 -31.82 -68.91
CA ALA A 10 3.82 -31.07 -68.03
C ALA A 10 4.62 -29.94 -67.37
N ALA A 11 4.24 -28.68 -67.65
CA ALA A 11 4.79 -27.51 -67.00
C ALA A 11 4.23 -27.39 -65.56
N PRO A 12 5.06 -27.23 -64.52
CA PRO A 12 4.55 -27.04 -63.17
C PRO A 12 4.12 -25.57 -63.00
N LEU A 13 2.82 -25.37 -62.76
CA LEU A 13 2.28 -24.12 -62.21
C LEU A 13 2.83 -23.96 -60.79
N LEU A 14 3.72 -23.00 -60.58
CA LEU A 14 4.12 -22.54 -59.25
C LEU A 14 2.96 -21.74 -58.65
N LEU A 15 2.16 -22.39 -57.80
CA LEU A 15 1.23 -21.71 -56.90
C LEU A 15 2.05 -21.08 -55.77
N THR A 16 2.26 -19.76 -55.82
CA THR A 16 2.72 -18.99 -54.66
C THR A 16 1.58 -18.89 -53.67
N THR A 17 1.58 -19.76 -52.65
CA THR A 17 0.74 -19.61 -51.47
C THR A 17 1.25 -18.41 -50.68
N VAL A 18 0.60 -17.25 -50.85
CA VAL A 18 0.70 -16.14 -49.91
C VAL A 18 -0.05 -16.58 -48.66
N MET A 19 0.68 -17.03 -47.64
CA MET A 19 0.08 -17.21 -46.32
C MET A 19 -0.20 -15.82 -45.75
N PRO A 20 -1.44 -15.52 -45.33
CA PRO A 20 -1.71 -14.29 -44.60
C PRO A 20 -0.91 -14.36 -43.29
N ALA A 21 0.03 -13.44 -43.12
CA ALA A 21 0.63 -13.18 -41.82
C ALA A 21 -0.52 -12.68 -40.93
N SER A 22 -0.99 -13.53 -40.03
CA SER A 22 -1.76 -13.08 -38.88
C SER A 22 -0.83 -12.17 -38.08
N ALA A 23 -0.94 -10.86 -38.28
CA ALA A 23 -0.35 -9.88 -37.39
C ALA A 23 -1.05 -10.04 -36.04
N GLY A 24 -0.50 -10.88 -35.17
CA GLY A 24 -0.88 -10.87 -33.76
C GLY A 24 -0.50 -9.50 -33.23
N ALA A 25 -1.43 -8.81 -32.55
CA ALA A 25 -1.09 -7.59 -31.84
C ALA A 25 0.00 -7.93 -30.82
N GLU A 26 1.05 -7.11 -30.76
CA GLU A 26 2.06 -7.21 -29.70
C GLU A 26 1.35 -7.12 -28.34
N PRO A 27 1.79 -7.91 -27.35
CA PRO A 27 1.18 -7.88 -26.03
C PRO A 27 1.32 -6.48 -25.41
N GLN A 28 0.25 -5.99 -24.78
CA GLN A 28 0.21 -4.66 -24.15
C GLN A 28 1.12 -4.50 -22.93
N SER A 29 1.76 -5.58 -22.44
CA SER A 29 2.72 -5.52 -21.34
C SER A 29 3.69 -6.71 -21.31
N LYS A 30 4.82 -6.55 -20.60
CA LYS A 30 5.88 -7.57 -20.48
C LYS A 30 6.25 -7.82 -19.01
N PRO A 31 5.97 -9.01 -18.44
CA PRO A 31 5.10 -10.06 -18.98
C PRO A 31 3.65 -9.59 -19.06
N ASN A 32 2.86 -10.15 -19.98
CA ASN A 32 1.45 -9.77 -20.16
C ASN A 32 0.51 -10.44 -19.13
N GLY A 33 0.82 -10.30 -17.85
CA GLY A 33 0.04 -10.90 -16.75
C GLY A 33 0.86 -11.23 -15.51
N PRO A 34 0.32 -12.01 -14.57
CA PRO A 34 -0.94 -12.74 -14.65
C PRO A 34 -2.17 -11.82 -14.59
N TRP A 35 -3.22 -12.23 -15.29
CA TRP A 35 -4.57 -11.66 -15.22
C TRP A 35 -5.52 -12.76 -14.75
N ILE A 36 -6.47 -12.41 -13.88
CA ILE A 36 -7.60 -13.29 -13.59
C ILE A 36 -8.34 -13.59 -14.89
N GLN A 37 -8.89 -14.78 -15.01
CA GLN A 37 -9.78 -15.17 -16.12
C GLN A 37 -11.25 -14.97 -15.68
N PRO A 38 -12.19 -14.65 -16.58
CA PRO A 38 -13.56 -14.27 -16.19
C PRO A 38 -14.25 -15.26 -15.23
N GLU A 39 -13.92 -16.55 -15.31
CA GLU A 39 -14.49 -17.62 -14.48
C GLU A 39 -13.52 -18.12 -13.39
N GLN A 40 -12.34 -17.49 -13.23
CA GLN A 40 -11.38 -17.91 -12.22
C GLN A 40 -11.78 -17.36 -10.86
N GLN A 41 -12.17 -18.27 -9.96
CA GLN A 41 -12.38 -17.93 -8.55
C GLN A 41 -11.06 -17.59 -7.85
N THR A 42 -11.04 -16.44 -7.17
CA THR A 42 -9.99 -16.07 -6.23
C THR A 42 -10.26 -16.70 -4.87
N LYS A 43 -9.22 -17.34 -4.32
CA LYS A 43 -9.21 -17.87 -2.97
C LYS A 43 -8.47 -16.91 -2.07
N LEU A 44 -9.19 -16.12 -1.29
CA LEU A 44 -8.62 -15.13 -0.38
C LEU A 44 -8.12 -15.78 0.92
N GLU A 45 -8.47 -17.04 1.20
CA GLU A 45 -8.00 -17.77 2.41
C GLU A 45 -6.51 -18.11 2.39
N ARG A 46 -5.84 -17.85 1.26
CA ARG A 46 -4.38 -17.83 1.19
C ARG A 46 -3.80 -16.70 2.04
N PHE A 47 -4.45 -15.55 2.02
CA PHE A 47 -4.01 -14.38 2.76
C PHE A 47 -4.40 -14.56 4.21
N ILE A 48 -3.63 -13.94 5.09
CA ILE A 48 -3.83 -14.13 6.52
C ILE A 48 -5.17 -13.52 6.96
N SER A 49 -5.89 -14.22 7.84
CA SER A 49 -7.07 -13.66 8.52
C SER A 49 -6.63 -12.92 9.78
N PRO A 50 -7.44 -12.00 10.32
CA PRO A 50 -7.14 -11.32 11.58
C PRO A 50 -6.77 -12.29 12.72
N GLU A 51 -7.49 -13.39 12.89
CA GLU A 51 -7.21 -14.37 13.96
C GLU A 51 -5.89 -15.10 13.74
N LYS A 52 -5.60 -15.52 12.52
CA LYS A 52 -4.32 -16.19 12.21
C LYS A 52 -3.15 -15.24 12.36
N MET A 53 -3.34 -13.95 12.04
CA MET A 53 -2.32 -12.93 12.27
C MET A 53 -2.02 -12.79 13.76
N HIS A 54 -3.06 -12.71 14.60
CA HIS A 54 -2.89 -12.69 16.05
C HIS A 54 -2.09 -13.91 16.55
N GLU A 55 -2.48 -15.13 16.13
CA GLU A 55 -1.76 -16.36 16.49
C GLU A 55 -0.29 -16.33 16.04
N GLN A 56 -0.01 -15.78 14.86
CA GLN A 56 1.35 -15.65 14.35
C GLN A 56 2.17 -14.61 15.10
N LEU A 57 1.61 -13.44 15.40
CA LEU A 57 2.30 -12.40 16.17
C LEU A 57 2.66 -12.90 17.57
N ALA A 58 1.72 -13.56 18.26
CA ALA A 58 1.99 -14.19 19.56
C ALA A 58 3.10 -15.25 19.47
N GLN A 59 3.11 -16.06 18.40
CA GLN A 59 4.21 -17.03 18.18
C GLN A 59 5.54 -16.37 17.87
N ILE A 60 5.56 -15.21 17.20
CA ILE A 60 6.78 -14.45 16.94
C ILE A 60 7.30 -13.84 18.23
N GLU A 61 6.43 -13.22 19.03
CA GLU A 61 6.77 -12.65 20.34
C GLU A 61 7.38 -13.72 21.28
N ASP A 62 6.72 -14.87 21.42
CA ASP A 62 7.21 -16.01 22.24
C ASP A 62 8.60 -16.52 21.83
N ARG A 63 8.99 -16.30 20.57
CA ARG A 63 10.27 -16.77 19.99
C ARG A 63 11.24 -15.62 19.72
N ALA A 64 10.83 -14.39 19.97
CA ALA A 64 11.67 -13.23 19.79
C ALA A 64 12.88 -13.36 20.72
N ARG A 65 14.00 -12.78 20.29
CA ARG A 65 15.15 -12.69 21.19
C ARG A 65 14.82 -11.76 22.35
N ASP A 66 15.29 -12.10 23.55
CA ASP A 66 15.03 -11.35 24.77
C ASP A 66 15.23 -9.83 24.57
N GLY A 67 14.20 -9.06 24.93
CA GLY A 67 14.22 -7.59 24.90
C GLY A 67 14.25 -6.98 23.49
N ARG A 68 13.93 -7.76 22.45
CA ARG A 68 14.00 -7.27 21.07
C ARG A 68 12.70 -6.70 20.53
N MET A 69 11.58 -7.30 20.90
CA MET A 69 10.26 -6.97 20.39
C MET A 69 9.31 -6.84 21.55
N GLU A 70 8.49 -5.79 21.51
CA GLU A 70 7.28 -5.64 22.31
C GLU A 70 6.08 -5.72 21.37
N LEU A 71 5.01 -6.37 21.82
CA LEU A 71 3.77 -6.51 21.07
C LEU A 71 2.62 -5.90 21.86
N ASP A 72 2.12 -4.76 21.40
CA ASP A 72 1.06 -4.02 22.05
C ASP A 72 -0.26 -4.14 21.30
N VAL A 73 -1.37 -4.11 22.04
CA VAL A 73 -2.70 -3.84 21.50
C VAL A 73 -2.93 -2.33 21.61
N VAL A 74 -2.95 -1.65 20.47
CA VAL A 74 -3.08 -0.18 20.37
C VAL A 74 -4.50 0.29 20.07
N GLY A 75 -5.42 -0.65 19.83
CA GLY A 75 -6.82 -0.34 19.58
C GLY A 75 -7.63 -1.61 19.31
N GLN A 76 -8.90 -1.41 18.97
CA GLN A 76 -9.81 -2.47 18.54
C GLN A 76 -10.58 -1.99 17.32
N SER A 77 -10.95 -2.92 16.44
CA SER A 77 -11.78 -2.59 15.28
C SER A 77 -13.24 -2.33 15.65
N ALA A 78 -13.95 -1.60 14.78
CA ALA A 78 -15.25 -1.03 15.08
C ALA A 78 -16.39 -2.03 15.33
N LYS A 79 -16.42 -3.19 14.66
CA LYS A 79 -17.55 -4.13 14.66
C LYS A 79 -17.25 -5.45 15.37
N TYR A 80 -16.07 -6.03 15.13
CA TYR A 80 -15.75 -7.37 15.66
C TYR A 80 -14.77 -7.34 16.84
N ASP A 81 -14.40 -6.15 17.33
CA ASP A 81 -13.46 -5.94 18.44
C ASP A 81 -12.12 -6.65 18.24
N HIS A 82 -11.68 -6.84 16.99
CA HIS A 82 -10.38 -7.44 16.71
C HIS A 82 -9.29 -6.51 17.25
N PRO A 83 -8.32 -7.03 18.02
CA PRO A 83 -7.21 -6.22 18.50
C PRO A 83 -6.36 -5.71 17.33
N ILE A 84 -6.07 -4.41 17.33
CA ILE A 84 -5.10 -3.78 16.44
C ILE A 84 -3.75 -3.85 17.14
N TYR A 85 -2.80 -4.57 16.55
CA TYR A 85 -1.48 -4.78 17.13
C TYR A 85 -0.45 -3.78 16.61
N ALA A 86 0.48 -3.37 17.46
CA ALA A 86 1.74 -2.74 17.08
C ALA A 86 2.91 -3.62 17.55
N ALA A 87 3.76 -4.05 16.62
CA ALA A 87 5.04 -4.67 16.92
C ALA A 87 6.11 -3.57 17.01
N LYS A 88 6.68 -3.39 18.20
CA LYS A 88 7.63 -2.31 18.53
C LYS A 88 9.05 -2.88 18.63
N PHE A 89 9.98 -2.29 17.87
CA PHE A 89 11.42 -2.57 17.93
C PHE A 89 12.16 -1.27 18.29
N GLY A 90 12.67 -1.19 19.51
CA GLY A 90 13.23 0.04 20.08
C GLY A 90 12.19 0.93 20.73
N GLU A 91 12.66 1.81 21.61
CA GLU A 91 11.84 2.74 22.38
C GLU A 91 11.58 4.03 21.58
N ALA A 92 10.49 4.75 21.88
CA ALA A 92 10.20 6.04 21.26
C ALA A 92 11.14 7.18 21.75
N ASP A 93 11.61 7.09 23.00
CA ASP A 93 12.52 8.06 23.63
C ASP A 93 13.98 7.76 23.26
N THR A 94 14.34 8.04 21.99
CA THR A 94 15.69 7.83 21.42
C THR A 94 15.99 8.84 20.31
N ASP A 95 17.28 9.07 20.06
CA ASP A 95 17.78 9.92 18.98
C ASP A 95 17.94 9.17 17.64
N ASN A 96 17.67 7.86 17.61
CA ASN A 96 17.71 7.07 16.37
C ASN A 96 16.56 7.47 15.43
N PRO A 97 16.74 7.42 14.10
CA PRO A 97 15.64 7.51 13.16
C PRO A 97 14.47 6.59 13.52
N LYS A 98 13.25 7.14 13.51
CA LYS A 98 12.02 6.46 13.92
C LYS A 98 11.13 6.21 12.70
N VAL A 99 10.75 4.95 12.50
CA VAL A 99 9.94 4.52 11.37
C VAL A 99 8.63 3.92 11.87
N PHE A 100 7.52 4.46 11.41
CA PHE A 100 6.20 3.85 11.56
C PHE A 100 5.76 3.23 10.23
N LEU A 101 5.60 1.90 10.21
CA LEU A 101 5.01 1.17 9.09
C LEU A 101 3.58 0.74 9.42
N GLN A 102 2.65 1.01 8.52
CA GLN A 102 1.28 0.54 8.58
C GLN A 102 0.87 -0.17 7.30
N THR A 103 0.01 -1.18 7.40
CA THR A 103 -0.61 -1.82 6.24
C THR A 103 -2.10 -2.10 6.47
N ALA A 104 -2.81 -2.39 5.37
CA ALA A 104 -4.22 -2.80 5.39
C ALA A 104 -5.14 -1.82 6.12
N ILE A 105 -4.94 -0.52 5.89
CA ILE A 105 -5.94 0.53 6.19
C ILE A 105 -7.22 0.30 5.38
N HIS A 106 -7.08 -0.22 4.16
CA HIS A 106 -8.16 -0.80 3.40
C HIS A 106 -8.15 -2.33 3.56
N GLY A 107 -9.25 -2.91 4.01
CA GLY A 107 -9.31 -4.35 4.31
C GLY A 107 -9.23 -5.26 3.07
N ASP A 108 -9.50 -4.71 1.89
CA ASP A 108 -9.46 -5.42 0.62
C ASP A 108 -8.10 -5.38 -0.09
N GLU A 109 -7.05 -4.91 0.58
CA GLU A 109 -5.71 -4.74 0.01
C GLU A 109 -4.72 -5.77 0.60
N GLN A 110 -4.57 -6.92 -0.06
CA GLN A 110 -3.81 -8.06 0.49
C GLN A 110 -2.33 -8.08 0.07
N GLY A 111 -1.44 -8.56 0.93
CA GLY A 111 0.00 -8.73 0.64
C GLY A 111 0.90 -7.81 1.45
N GLY A 112 0.38 -6.65 1.88
CA GLY A 112 1.10 -5.72 2.77
C GLY A 112 1.31 -6.35 4.15
N THR A 113 0.25 -6.88 4.75
CA THR A 113 0.30 -7.58 6.04
C THR A 113 1.29 -8.73 6.03
N GLU A 114 1.31 -9.55 4.98
CA GLU A 114 2.27 -10.65 4.86
C GLU A 114 3.72 -10.16 4.79
N ALA A 115 3.99 -9.09 4.04
CA ALA A 115 5.32 -8.49 3.99
C ALA A 115 5.74 -7.91 5.36
N ALA A 116 4.80 -7.28 6.07
CA ALA A 116 5.02 -6.78 7.42
C ALA A 116 5.31 -7.92 8.41
N LEU A 117 4.58 -9.03 8.36
CA LEU A 117 4.83 -10.20 9.22
C LEU A 117 6.18 -10.85 8.95
N ASP A 118 6.59 -10.98 7.68
CA ASP A 118 7.92 -11.47 7.31
C ASP A 118 9.03 -10.55 7.85
N LEU A 119 8.80 -9.23 7.83
CA LEU A 119 9.72 -8.23 8.39
C LEU A 119 9.78 -8.32 9.91
N ILE A 120 8.64 -8.33 10.61
CA ILE A 120 8.54 -8.48 12.06
C ILE A 120 9.28 -9.75 12.50
N GLN A 121 9.02 -10.88 11.84
CA GLN A 121 9.71 -12.14 12.14
C GLN A 121 11.23 -12.03 11.92
N THR A 122 11.67 -11.37 10.85
CA THR A 122 13.09 -11.17 10.55
C THR A 122 13.77 -10.34 11.62
N LEU A 123 13.19 -9.19 11.97
CA LEU A 123 13.71 -8.31 13.02
C LEU A 123 13.75 -9.07 14.37
N ALA A 124 12.65 -9.71 14.77
CA ALA A 124 12.54 -10.41 16.05
C ALA A 124 13.53 -11.58 16.22
N MET A 125 13.86 -12.32 15.15
CA MET A 125 14.54 -13.61 15.28
C MET A 125 15.95 -13.66 14.67
N SER A 126 16.20 -12.91 13.59
CA SER A 126 17.45 -12.97 12.83
C SER A 126 18.63 -12.41 13.60
N ASN A 127 19.84 -12.91 13.32
CA ASN A 127 21.08 -12.38 13.89
C ASN A 127 22.10 -11.98 12.81
N ASN A 128 21.60 -11.74 11.58
CA ASN A 128 22.44 -11.19 10.52
C ASN A 128 23.01 -9.82 10.95
N GLN A 129 24.15 -9.44 10.40
CA GLN A 129 24.78 -8.15 10.61
C GLN A 129 23.84 -7.00 10.26
N ASP A 130 23.16 -7.05 9.12
CA ASP A 130 22.25 -6.00 8.67
C ASP A 130 21.08 -5.80 9.63
N VAL A 131 20.47 -6.89 10.12
CA VAL A 131 19.38 -6.81 11.11
C VAL A 131 19.86 -6.22 12.43
N ARG A 132 21.10 -6.52 12.85
CA ARG A 132 21.68 -5.86 14.02
C ARG A 132 21.92 -4.38 13.78
N ALA A 133 22.45 -4.02 12.61
CA ALA A 133 22.63 -2.61 12.24
C ALA A 133 21.30 -1.85 12.26
N ILE A 134 20.22 -2.43 11.71
CA ILE A 134 18.88 -1.85 11.77
C ILE A 134 18.46 -1.65 13.23
N LEU A 135 18.47 -2.70 14.05
CA LEU A 135 17.98 -2.64 15.43
C LEU A 135 18.84 -1.75 16.35
N ASP A 136 20.13 -1.59 16.05
CA ASP A 136 21.04 -0.74 16.82
C ASP A 136 20.88 0.75 16.46
N ASN A 137 20.42 1.09 15.26
CA ASN A 137 20.43 2.46 14.72
C ASN A 137 19.06 2.99 14.27
N VAL A 138 17.99 2.20 14.29
CA VAL A 138 16.65 2.60 13.83
C VAL A 138 15.59 2.04 14.77
N THR A 139 14.66 2.89 15.21
CA THR A 139 13.45 2.46 15.92
C THR A 139 12.35 2.19 14.90
N VAL A 140 11.69 1.03 14.99
CA VAL A 140 10.70 0.59 14.00
C VAL A 140 9.46 0.08 14.70
N TRP A 141 8.33 0.75 14.50
CA TRP A 141 7.03 0.28 14.96
C TRP A 141 6.17 -0.09 13.76
N ILE A 142 5.49 -1.24 13.86
CA ILE A 142 4.77 -1.83 12.73
C ILE A 142 3.35 -2.18 13.16
N VAL A 143 2.35 -1.58 12.51
CA VAL A 143 0.95 -2.00 12.56
C VAL A 143 0.66 -2.87 11.33
N PRO A 144 0.69 -4.21 11.45
CA PRO A 144 0.60 -5.10 10.29
C PRO A 144 -0.80 -5.13 9.67
N MET A 145 -1.85 -4.75 10.39
CA MET A 145 -3.21 -4.67 9.87
C MET A 145 -4.02 -3.65 10.65
N LEU A 146 -4.30 -2.50 10.04
CA LEU A 146 -5.06 -1.44 10.71
C LEU A 146 -6.57 -1.70 10.71
N ASN A 147 -7.12 -2.21 9.61
CA ASN A 147 -8.56 -2.48 9.45
C ASN A 147 -8.82 -4.00 9.38
N PRO A 148 -8.78 -4.72 10.52
CA PRO A 148 -9.00 -6.15 10.54
C PRO A 148 -10.45 -6.54 10.22
N ASP A 149 -11.44 -5.71 10.55
CA ASP A 149 -12.84 -6.00 10.19
C ASP A 149 -13.03 -6.05 8.68
N GLY A 150 -12.46 -5.08 7.94
CA GLY A 150 -12.50 -5.07 6.48
C GLY A 150 -11.76 -6.26 5.86
N ALA A 151 -10.79 -6.84 6.58
CA ALA A 151 -10.01 -7.99 6.14
C ALA A 151 -10.75 -9.33 6.27
N GLU A 152 -11.96 -9.35 6.84
CA GLU A 152 -12.82 -10.53 6.90
C GLU A 152 -13.28 -11.00 5.52
N ILE A 153 -13.34 -12.32 5.34
CA ILE A 153 -13.75 -12.92 4.08
C ILE A 153 -15.27 -12.98 3.99
N ILE A 154 -15.80 -12.44 2.89
CA ILE A 154 -17.22 -12.43 2.58
C ILE A 154 -17.46 -13.32 1.36
N GLU A 155 -18.37 -14.27 1.50
CA GLU A 155 -18.78 -15.14 0.39
C GLU A 155 -19.83 -14.43 -0.48
N ARG A 156 -19.56 -14.29 -1.78
CA ARG A 156 -20.50 -13.80 -2.82
C ARG A 156 -20.74 -14.84 -3.90
N GLU A 157 -21.75 -14.59 -4.75
CA GLU A 157 -22.04 -15.44 -5.91
C GLU A 157 -20.84 -15.54 -6.86
N GLU A 158 -20.10 -14.46 -7.02
CA GLU A 158 -18.91 -14.35 -7.89
C GLU A 158 -17.61 -14.87 -7.24
N GLY A 159 -17.65 -15.25 -5.95
CA GLY A 159 -16.49 -15.72 -5.18
C GLY A 159 -16.27 -14.93 -3.89
N GLN A 160 -15.06 -15.05 -3.34
CA GLN A 160 -14.70 -14.37 -2.09
C GLN A 160 -14.35 -12.91 -2.32
N ALA A 161 -14.77 -12.07 -1.38
CA ALA A 161 -14.50 -10.65 -1.30
C ALA A 161 -14.01 -10.26 0.10
N LYS A 162 -13.39 -9.09 0.18
CA LYS A 162 -13.08 -8.38 1.42
C LYS A 162 -13.58 -6.95 1.26
N GLN A 163 -13.89 -6.29 2.36
CA GLN A 163 -14.41 -4.94 2.36
C GLN A 163 -13.26 -3.93 2.39
N ARG A 164 -13.34 -2.89 1.57
CA ARG A 164 -12.34 -1.83 1.54
C ARG A 164 -12.43 -0.99 2.81
N ARG A 165 -13.64 -0.56 3.13
CA ARG A 165 -13.98 0.28 4.29
C ARG A 165 -13.80 -0.49 5.60
N ASN A 166 -13.89 0.16 6.76
CA ASN A 166 -14.16 -0.58 8.00
C ASN A 166 -15.65 -0.98 8.04
N PHE A 167 -16.10 -1.61 9.13
CA PHE A 167 -17.53 -1.85 9.35
C PHE A 167 -18.02 -0.98 10.50
N GLN A 168 -18.73 0.11 10.20
CA GLN A 168 -19.19 1.04 11.23
C GLN A 168 -20.35 1.87 10.68
N GLU A 169 -21.40 2.02 11.48
CA GLU A 169 -22.49 2.94 11.19
C GLU A 169 -22.15 4.37 11.65
N TRP A 170 -22.82 5.36 11.08
CA TRP A 170 -22.71 6.74 11.55
C TRP A 170 -23.69 7.00 12.70
N THR A 171 -23.14 7.32 13.87
CA THR A 171 -23.84 7.51 15.14
C THR A 171 -23.58 8.93 15.68
N PRO A 172 -24.18 9.98 15.09
CA PRO A 172 -23.86 11.38 15.43
C PRO A 172 -24.05 11.69 16.92
N GLU A 173 -25.03 11.07 17.58
CA GLU A 173 -25.31 11.28 19.00
C GLU A 173 -24.13 10.88 19.91
N GLU A 174 -23.29 9.92 19.52
CA GLU A 174 -22.08 9.53 20.27
C GLU A 174 -21.05 10.65 20.35
N TRP A 175 -21.11 11.60 19.40
CA TRP A 175 -20.25 12.77 19.30
C TRP A 175 -20.93 14.05 19.82
N GLY A 176 -22.10 13.92 20.46
CA GLY A 176 -22.89 15.06 20.93
C GLY A 176 -23.53 15.88 19.80
N LEU A 177 -23.62 15.33 18.59
CA LEU A 177 -24.27 15.93 17.42
C LEU A 177 -25.77 15.58 17.40
N SER A 178 -26.57 16.33 16.65
CA SER A 178 -27.98 15.99 16.45
C SER A 178 -28.15 14.76 15.54
N GLU A 179 -29.25 14.03 15.74
CA GLU A 179 -29.58 12.81 14.98
C GLU A 179 -29.65 13.05 13.45
N ASP A 180 -29.99 14.27 13.03
CA ASP A 180 -30.08 14.67 11.62
C ASP A 180 -28.76 15.15 11.01
N THR A 181 -27.67 15.18 11.79
CA THR A 181 -26.34 15.54 11.29
C THR A 181 -25.87 14.53 10.23
N PRO A 182 -25.50 14.98 9.02
CA PRO A 182 -25.05 14.09 7.97
C PRO A 182 -23.75 13.37 8.37
N SER A 183 -23.60 12.13 7.91
CA SER A 183 -22.32 11.41 8.07
C SER A 183 -21.19 12.10 7.31
N PRO A 184 -19.93 11.96 7.76
CA PRO A 184 -18.77 12.32 6.95
C PRO A 184 -18.87 11.82 5.50
N TRP A 185 -18.36 12.59 4.53
CA TRP A 185 -18.50 12.31 3.09
C TRP A 185 -17.90 10.97 2.67
N TYR A 186 -16.94 10.48 3.46
CA TYR A 186 -16.26 9.20 3.30
C TYR A 186 -16.95 8.05 4.04
N HIS A 187 -18.19 8.21 4.49
CA HIS A 187 -19.05 7.12 4.97
C HIS A 187 -19.95 6.58 3.85
N GLY A 188 -20.09 5.28 3.72
CA GLY A 188 -20.92 4.69 2.67
C GLY A 188 -20.94 3.17 2.66
N ARG A 189 -21.79 2.60 1.79
CA ARG A 189 -21.86 1.14 1.61
C ARG A 189 -20.66 0.63 0.83
N ASP A 190 -20.09 -0.48 1.29
CA ASP A 190 -19.08 -1.21 0.54
C ASP A 190 -19.74 -2.20 -0.43
N TRP A 191 -19.13 -2.43 -1.60
CA TRP A 191 -19.68 -3.35 -2.59
C TRP A 191 -19.59 -4.81 -2.14
N ALA A 192 -18.63 -5.17 -1.26
CA ALA A 192 -18.36 -6.54 -0.85
C ALA A 192 -19.40 -7.07 0.13
N SER A 193 -19.83 -6.26 1.11
CA SER A 193 -20.81 -6.66 2.11
C SER A 193 -22.18 -6.03 1.90
N GLU A 194 -22.25 -4.92 1.15
CA GLU A 194 -23.36 -3.94 1.16
C GLU A 194 -23.60 -3.27 2.52
N GLU A 195 -22.77 -3.52 3.52
CA GLU A 195 -22.80 -2.88 4.83
C GLU A 195 -22.13 -1.50 4.80
N LEU A 196 -22.48 -0.68 5.79
CA LEU A 196 -21.92 0.65 5.97
C LEU A 196 -20.51 0.60 6.58
N GLY A 197 -19.71 1.60 6.22
CA GLY A 197 -18.37 1.79 6.73
C GLY A 197 -17.73 3.09 6.27
N PHE A 198 -16.66 3.48 6.96
CA PHE A 198 -15.84 4.62 6.61
C PHE A 198 -14.66 4.16 5.74
N ASP A 199 -14.31 4.99 4.75
CA ASP A 199 -12.98 4.90 4.16
C ASP A 199 -12.00 5.46 5.19
N VAL A 200 -11.33 4.56 5.92
CA VAL A 200 -10.44 4.92 7.03
C VAL A 200 -9.36 5.88 6.55
N ASN A 201 -8.86 5.74 5.31
CA ASN A 201 -7.85 6.64 4.75
C ASN A 201 -8.39 8.00 4.31
N ARG A 202 -9.58 8.40 4.78
CA ARG A 202 -10.12 9.76 4.69
C ARG A 202 -10.49 10.34 6.04
N ASP A 203 -10.17 9.61 7.11
CA ASP A 203 -10.60 9.91 8.48
C ASP A 203 -9.47 10.47 9.35
N PHE A 204 -8.44 11.06 8.74
CA PHE A 204 -7.27 11.59 9.44
C PHE A 204 -7.30 13.11 9.48
N HIS A 205 -6.82 13.70 10.57
CA HIS A 205 -6.76 15.13 10.77
C HIS A 205 -5.33 15.56 11.17
N PRO A 206 -4.75 16.64 10.62
CA PRO A 206 -3.41 17.09 11.00
C PRO A 206 -3.28 17.47 12.48
N ASP A 207 -4.31 18.03 13.09
CA ASP A 207 -4.36 18.14 14.53
C ASP A 207 -4.59 16.75 15.16
N LEU A 208 -3.52 16.15 15.69
CA LEU A 208 -3.54 14.84 16.35
C LEU A 208 -4.36 14.83 17.65
N SER A 209 -4.70 16.00 18.19
CA SER A 209 -5.59 16.13 19.36
C SER A 209 -7.04 16.36 18.98
N PHE A 210 -7.37 16.44 17.69
CA PHE A 210 -8.73 16.61 17.20
C PHE A 210 -9.64 15.50 17.71
N GLU A 211 -10.75 15.90 18.31
CA GLU A 211 -11.85 15.04 18.71
C GLU A 211 -13.15 15.69 18.22
N LEU A 212 -13.95 14.94 17.45
CA LEU A 212 -15.19 15.47 16.90
C LEU A 212 -16.18 15.80 18.03
N THR A 213 -16.71 17.02 18.04
CA THR A 213 -17.70 17.44 19.05
C THR A 213 -18.93 18.09 18.41
N GLY A 214 -19.92 18.41 19.24
CA GLY A 214 -21.11 19.17 18.81
C GLY A 214 -20.79 20.55 18.20
N GLU A 215 -19.64 21.15 18.51
CA GLU A 215 -19.22 22.45 17.96
C GLU A 215 -18.80 22.34 16.48
N ASP A 216 -18.40 21.14 16.06
CA ASP A 216 -17.87 20.83 14.73
C ASP A 216 -18.95 20.44 13.72
N ALA A 217 -20.23 20.47 14.12
CA ALA A 217 -21.36 20.08 13.26
C ALA A 217 -21.35 20.80 11.89
N GLY A 218 -20.85 22.03 11.86
CA GLY A 218 -20.74 22.83 10.62
C GLY A 218 -19.67 22.35 9.65
N LEU A 219 -18.74 21.49 10.07
CA LEU A 219 -17.71 20.89 9.22
C LEU A 219 -18.23 19.66 8.46
N LEU A 220 -19.33 19.04 8.91
CA LEU A 220 -19.91 17.85 8.29
C LEU A 220 -20.79 18.22 7.08
N PRO A 221 -20.77 17.42 6.00
CA PRO A 221 -20.08 16.14 5.85
C PRO A 221 -18.59 16.25 5.47
N GLY A 222 -18.06 17.47 5.27
CA GLY A 222 -16.72 17.73 4.73
C GLY A 222 -16.61 17.41 3.24
N ILE A 223 -15.40 17.53 2.69
CA ILE A 223 -15.06 17.13 1.30
C ILE A 223 -13.67 16.48 1.22
N GLY A 224 -13.37 15.82 0.10
CA GLY A 224 -12.13 15.04 -0.04
C GLY A 224 -10.82 15.82 -0.13
N SER A 225 -10.87 17.14 -0.18
CA SER A 225 -9.69 18.01 -0.09
C SER A 225 -9.49 18.60 1.31
N GLU A 226 -10.35 18.25 2.28
CA GLU A 226 -10.28 18.71 3.66
C GLU A 226 -9.82 17.57 4.59
N PRO A 227 -9.30 17.89 5.79
CA PRO A 227 -9.08 16.91 6.85
C PRO A 227 -10.33 16.07 7.19
N GLY A 228 -10.08 14.85 7.66
CA GLY A 228 -11.08 13.96 8.26
C GLY A 228 -11.33 14.27 9.74
N PHE A 229 -11.99 13.36 10.45
CA PHE A 229 -12.57 13.65 11.77
C PHE A 229 -12.18 12.66 12.89
N TYR A 230 -11.30 11.68 12.62
CA TYR A 230 -10.95 10.62 13.57
C TYR A 230 -12.17 9.88 14.15
N VAL A 231 -13.21 9.63 13.33
CA VAL A 231 -14.45 8.96 13.79
C VAL A 231 -14.30 7.45 13.90
N THR A 232 -13.35 6.85 13.20
CA THR A 232 -13.08 5.42 13.26
C THR A 232 -12.13 5.09 14.40
N PRO A 233 -12.33 3.97 15.12
CA PRO A 233 -11.35 3.52 16.10
C PRO A 233 -10.02 3.14 15.43
N GLU A 234 -10.04 2.70 14.17
CA GLU A 234 -8.85 2.37 13.39
C GLU A 234 -7.96 3.60 13.15
N SER A 235 -8.52 4.74 12.69
CA SER A 235 -7.74 5.96 12.47
C SER A 235 -7.15 6.52 13.77
N ARG A 236 -7.90 6.44 14.88
CA ARG A 236 -7.42 6.83 16.22
C ARG A 236 -6.30 5.91 16.72
N ALA A 237 -6.39 4.60 16.51
CA ALA A 237 -5.30 3.69 16.86
C ALA A 237 -4.00 4.02 16.10
N SER A 238 -4.11 4.34 14.80
CA SER A 238 -2.96 4.81 14.01
C SER A 238 -2.40 6.13 14.55
N ARG A 239 -3.28 7.10 14.84
CA ARG A 239 -2.94 8.42 15.36
C ARG A 239 -2.20 8.34 16.68
N ASP A 240 -2.69 7.51 17.59
CA ASP A 240 -2.12 7.36 18.93
C ASP A 240 -0.73 6.72 18.84
N VAL A 241 -0.51 5.74 17.95
CA VAL A 241 0.81 5.18 17.65
C VAL A 241 1.75 6.23 17.06
N PHE A 242 1.26 7.04 16.12
CA PHE A 242 2.04 8.12 15.52
C PHE A 242 2.43 9.18 16.56
N ALA A 243 1.48 9.60 17.41
CA ALA A 243 1.70 10.60 18.45
C ALA A 243 2.63 10.09 19.56
N GLU A 244 2.62 8.80 19.87
CA GLU A 244 3.53 8.18 20.83
C GLU A 244 4.95 8.07 20.27
N LEU A 245 5.10 7.66 19.00
CA LEU A 245 6.42 7.44 18.39
C LEU A 245 7.07 8.74 17.89
N GLU A 246 6.28 9.69 17.37
CA GLU A 246 6.75 10.86 16.62
C GLU A 246 7.75 10.46 15.51
N PRO A 247 7.33 9.67 14.50
CA PRO A 247 8.26 9.07 13.55
C PRO A 247 8.84 10.09 12.57
N ASP A 248 10.13 9.94 12.24
CA ASP A 248 10.77 10.67 11.15
C ASP A 248 10.27 10.20 9.77
N LEU A 249 9.83 8.94 9.68
CA LEU A 249 9.30 8.34 8.45
C LEU A 249 8.04 7.52 8.73
N PHE A 250 6.95 7.85 8.03
CA PHE A 250 5.73 7.06 7.97
C PHE A 250 5.60 6.35 6.62
N ILE A 251 5.43 5.03 6.66
CA ILE A 251 5.22 4.19 5.48
C ILE A 251 3.81 3.61 5.55
N ASP A 252 3.00 3.86 4.52
CA ASP A 252 1.65 3.30 4.41
C ASP A 252 1.56 2.40 3.17
N HIS A 253 1.23 1.13 3.39
CA HIS A 253 1.18 0.13 2.32
C HIS A 253 -0.25 -0.07 1.82
N HIS A 254 -0.42 0.16 0.52
CA HIS A 254 -1.66 0.12 -0.22
C HIS A 254 -1.57 -0.80 -1.45
N HIS A 255 -2.70 -0.97 -2.11
CA HIS A 255 -2.78 -1.64 -3.39
C HIS A 255 -3.47 -0.81 -4.47
N ARG A 256 -3.25 -1.22 -5.71
CA ARG A 256 -3.93 -0.67 -6.88
C ARG A 256 -4.37 -1.75 -7.86
N TYR A 257 -5.13 -1.35 -8.86
CA TYR A 257 -5.48 -2.22 -9.98
C TYR A 257 -4.26 -2.63 -10.81
N SER A 258 -4.39 -3.77 -11.51
CA SER A 258 -3.35 -4.32 -12.40
C SER A 258 -3.18 -3.56 -13.73
N ASN A 259 -3.63 -2.32 -13.85
CA ASN A 259 -3.96 -1.70 -15.13
C ASN A 259 -2.91 -0.69 -15.63
N THR A 260 -1.63 -0.82 -15.26
CA THR A 260 -0.60 0.17 -15.59
C THR A 260 0.73 -0.48 -16.01
N VAL A 261 1.45 0.18 -16.93
CA VAL A 261 2.76 -0.24 -17.45
C VAL A 261 3.76 0.91 -17.42
N SER A 262 5.05 0.60 -17.56
CA SER A 262 6.09 1.58 -17.89
C SER A 262 5.94 2.08 -19.32
N GLU A 263 6.14 3.38 -19.55
CA GLU A 263 6.27 3.94 -20.90
C GLU A 263 7.56 3.53 -21.61
N ASP A 264 8.62 3.25 -20.84
CA ASP A 264 9.96 3.04 -21.41
C ASP A 264 10.12 1.66 -22.04
N ASP A 265 9.48 0.63 -21.45
CA ASP A 265 9.73 -0.77 -21.79
C ASP A 265 8.51 -1.71 -21.73
N ASP A 266 7.31 -1.15 -21.55
CA ASP A 266 6.03 -1.86 -21.39
C ASP A 266 5.99 -2.85 -20.21
N ARG A 267 6.95 -2.83 -19.27
CA ARG A 267 6.86 -3.70 -18.09
C ARG A 267 5.62 -3.34 -17.29
N LEU A 268 4.92 -4.35 -16.80
CA LEU A 268 3.85 -4.11 -15.83
C LEU A 268 4.42 -3.31 -14.67
N ASN A 269 3.78 -2.21 -14.35
CA ASN A 269 4.15 -1.46 -13.18
C ASN A 269 3.71 -2.29 -11.96
N THR A 270 4.64 -2.69 -11.12
CA THR A 270 4.36 -3.52 -9.93
C THR A 270 4.30 -2.72 -8.65
N LEU A 271 4.77 -1.46 -8.66
CA LEU A 271 4.77 -0.55 -7.52
C LEU A 271 4.71 0.89 -7.99
N GLN A 272 3.76 1.65 -7.46
CA GLN A 272 3.86 3.09 -7.46
C GLN A 272 4.30 3.56 -6.08
N ILE A 273 5.21 4.52 -6.06
CA ILE A 273 5.72 5.12 -4.82
C ILE A 273 5.37 6.61 -4.80
N LEU A 274 5.17 7.18 -3.62
CA LEU A 274 4.85 8.59 -3.44
C LEU A 274 5.54 9.14 -2.21
N GLY A 275 6.27 10.24 -2.40
CA GLY A 275 6.93 11.00 -1.33
C GLY A 275 6.34 12.40 -1.09
N GLN A 276 5.24 12.75 -1.76
CA GLN A 276 4.53 14.03 -1.54
C GLN A 276 3.03 13.87 -1.82
N VAL A 277 2.21 14.06 -0.79
CA VAL A 277 0.74 13.91 -0.85
C VAL A 277 -0.02 15.20 -0.57
N VAL A 278 0.69 16.22 -0.07
CA VAL A 278 0.17 17.57 0.20
C VAL A 278 1.06 18.55 -0.57
N ASP A 279 0.43 19.56 -1.19
CA ASP A 279 1.16 20.62 -1.89
C ASP A 279 1.93 21.48 -0.88
N GLU A 280 3.12 21.98 -1.26
CA GLU A 280 3.97 22.79 -0.37
C GLU A 280 3.30 24.10 0.08
N ASP A 281 2.35 24.63 -0.69
CA ASP A 281 1.59 25.84 -0.38
C ASP A 281 0.25 25.58 0.33
N ASN A 282 -0.10 24.31 0.57
CA ASN A 282 -1.28 23.96 1.35
C ASN A 282 -1.00 24.17 2.84
N VAL A 283 -1.84 25.00 3.47
CA VAL A 283 -1.84 25.24 4.92
C VAL A 283 -3.19 24.81 5.46
N VAL A 284 -3.18 23.87 6.40
CA VAL A 284 -4.36 23.49 7.18
C VAL A 284 -4.29 24.22 8.52
N SER A 285 -5.28 25.06 8.82
CA SER A 285 -5.35 25.78 10.10
C SER A 285 -6.43 25.18 10.99
N HIS A 286 -6.07 24.81 12.22
CA HIS A 286 -7.02 24.36 13.24
C HIS A 286 -6.58 24.85 14.62
N ASP A 287 -7.53 25.33 15.43
CA ASP A 287 -7.30 25.84 16.79
C ASP A 287 -6.12 26.82 16.97
N GLY A 288 -5.85 27.62 15.93
CA GLY A 288 -4.79 28.63 15.92
C GLY A 288 -3.39 28.08 15.61
N THR A 289 -3.29 26.79 15.25
CA THR A 289 -2.09 26.15 14.74
C THR A 289 -2.21 25.99 13.22
N ASP A 290 -1.14 26.36 12.51
CA ASP A 290 -1.01 26.15 11.07
C ASP A 290 -0.13 24.92 10.82
N TYR A 291 -0.69 23.94 10.10
CA TYR A 291 0.00 22.72 9.69
C TYR A 291 0.39 22.84 8.22
N GLN A 292 1.67 22.67 7.93
CA GLN A 292 2.24 22.78 6.59
C GLN A 292 3.39 21.79 6.42
N LEU A 293 3.55 21.30 5.20
CA LEU A 293 4.65 20.40 4.85
C LEU A 293 6.00 21.08 5.07
N SER A 294 6.86 20.48 5.89
CA SER A 294 8.22 20.99 6.10
C SER A 294 9.16 20.56 4.98
N LYS A 295 10.17 21.41 4.74
CA LYS A 295 11.19 21.14 3.72
C LYS A 295 12.02 19.89 4.05
N GLU A 296 12.28 19.69 5.34
CA GLU A 296 13.09 18.55 5.83
C GLU A 296 12.36 17.22 5.64
N SER A 297 11.08 17.14 6.02
CA SER A 297 10.28 15.92 5.81
C SER A 297 10.09 15.61 4.32
N LEU A 298 9.90 16.63 3.48
CA LEU A 298 9.83 16.45 2.03
C LEU A 298 11.15 15.97 1.42
N GLU A 299 12.30 16.53 1.85
CA GLU A 299 13.62 16.08 1.39
C GLU A 299 13.86 14.62 1.74
N LEU A 300 13.61 14.22 2.99
CA LEU A 300 13.74 12.83 3.43
C LEU A 300 12.76 11.90 2.69
N SER A 301 11.52 12.34 2.47
CA SER A 301 10.52 11.57 1.68
C SER A 301 11.06 11.26 0.29
N LYS A 302 11.63 12.26 -0.40
CA LYS A 302 12.21 12.09 -1.74
C LYS A 302 13.43 11.17 -1.72
N GLN A 303 14.29 11.27 -0.71
CA GLN A 303 15.47 10.40 -0.55
C GLN A 303 15.07 8.94 -0.34
N VAL A 304 14.15 8.67 0.58
CA VAL A 304 13.65 7.31 0.89
C VAL A 304 12.99 6.68 -0.34
N ASN A 305 12.12 7.42 -1.04
CA ASN A 305 11.46 6.93 -2.25
C ASN A 305 12.49 6.64 -3.37
N SER A 306 13.50 7.52 -3.52
CA SER A 306 14.59 7.34 -4.48
C SER A 306 15.44 6.12 -4.18
N HIS A 307 15.76 5.88 -2.90
CA HIS A 307 16.51 4.71 -2.46
C HIS A 307 15.80 3.42 -2.86
N VAL A 308 14.50 3.30 -2.54
CA VAL A 308 13.72 2.11 -2.89
C VAL A 308 13.63 1.91 -4.39
N TYR A 309 13.46 2.98 -5.17
CA TYR A 309 13.49 2.90 -6.62
C TYR A 309 14.83 2.33 -7.13
N GLN A 310 15.96 2.87 -6.67
CA GLN A 310 17.29 2.43 -7.07
C GLN A 310 17.55 0.97 -6.70
N VAL A 311 17.14 0.54 -5.50
CA VAL A 311 17.23 -0.86 -5.04
C VAL A 311 16.39 -1.78 -5.93
N LEU A 312 15.12 -1.44 -6.15
CA LEU A 312 14.18 -2.30 -6.86
C LEU A 312 14.37 -2.28 -8.37
N GLN A 313 15.03 -1.27 -8.95
CA GLN A 313 15.32 -1.18 -10.38
C GLN A 313 16.80 -1.43 -10.73
N LYS A 314 17.62 -1.90 -9.77
CA LYS A 314 19.05 -2.18 -10.00
C LYS A 314 19.26 -3.31 -11.02
N GLY A 315 19.95 -3.02 -12.10
CA GLY A 315 20.36 -4.01 -13.11
C GLY A 315 19.17 -4.72 -13.75
N ASN A 316 19.26 -6.05 -13.93
CA ASN A 316 18.16 -6.86 -14.44
C ASN A 316 17.21 -7.24 -13.30
N SER A 317 16.52 -6.26 -12.73
CA SER A 317 15.58 -6.49 -11.63
C SER A 317 14.54 -7.56 -12.00
N PRO A 318 14.25 -8.52 -11.11
CA PRO A 318 13.19 -9.50 -11.33
C PRO A 318 11.79 -8.91 -11.13
N PHE A 319 11.69 -7.67 -10.63
CA PHE A 319 10.44 -6.97 -10.40
C PHE A 319 9.98 -6.23 -11.66
N GLY A 320 8.70 -5.85 -11.67
CA GLY A 320 8.16 -5.01 -12.72
C GLY A 320 8.71 -3.59 -12.65
N ALA A 321 8.09 -2.70 -13.41
CA ALA A 321 8.43 -1.28 -13.34
C ALA A 321 7.99 -0.69 -11.99
N VAL A 322 8.80 0.23 -11.47
CA VAL A 322 8.44 1.11 -10.37
C VAL A 322 8.25 2.50 -10.96
N SER A 323 7.23 3.22 -10.53
CA SER A 323 7.01 4.60 -10.99
C SER A 323 6.53 5.46 -9.83
N ARG A 324 6.48 6.77 -10.03
CA ARG A 324 5.76 7.65 -9.12
C ARG A 324 4.26 7.43 -9.23
N TYR A 325 3.58 7.59 -8.10
CA TYR A 325 2.15 7.82 -8.04
C TYR A 325 1.83 9.22 -8.59
N PRO A 326 0.65 9.45 -9.19
CA PRO A 326 0.26 10.79 -9.65
C PRO A 326 0.25 11.82 -8.53
N ASP A 327 0.56 13.07 -8.87
CA ASP A 327 0.52 14.16 -7.90
C ASP A 327 -0.94 14.37 -7.41
N VAL A 328 -1.07 14.54 -6.09
CA VAL A 328 -2.34 14.68 -5.38
C VAL A 328 -2.16 15.66 -4.22
N ASN A 329 -3.27 16.21 -3.72
CA ASN A 329 -3.29 17.06 -2.54
C ASN A 329 -4.42 16.60 -1.61
N LEU A 330 -4.08 15.77 -0.62
CA LEU A 330 -5.03 15.02 0.21
C LEU A 330 -4.65 15.09 1.70
N PRO A 331 -4.88 16.23 2.37
CA PRO A 331 -4.48 16.42 3.78
C PRO A 331 -5.21 15.47 4.75
N GLY A 332 -6.42 15.00 4.42
CA GLY A 332 -7.22 14.09 5.26
C GLY A 332 -6.89 12.60 5.15
N THR A 333 -5.81 12.23 4.44
CA THR A 333 -5.28 10.85 4.40
C THR A 333 -4.27 10.64 5.53
N ALA A 334 -3.95 9.40 5.89
CA ALA A 334 -2.92 9.11 6.89
C ALA A 334 -1.57 9.74 6.51
N LEU A 335 -1.11 9.49 5.27
CA LEU A 335 0.10 10.11 4.72
C LEU A 335 0.01 11.64 4.75
N GLY A 336 -1.15 12.22 4.41
CA GLY A 336 -1.34 13.67 4.38
C GLY A 336 -1.24 14.31 5.74
N SER A 337 -2.04 13.84 6.70
CA SER A 337 -2.06 14.38 8.06
C SER A 337 -0.73 14.20 8.76
N TYR A 338 -0.06 13.06 8.57
CA TYR A 338 1.26 12.82 9.19
C TYR A 338 2.38 13.60 8.52
N SER A 339 2.35 13.81 7.19
CA SER A 339 3.33 14.70 6.54
C SER A 339 3.22 16.16 6.97
N LEU A 340 2.01 16.57 7.38
CA LEU A 340 1.73 17.87 7.98
C LEU A 340 2.14 17.97 9.46
N ASN A 341 2.59 16.85 10.06
CA ASN A 341 3.20 16.75 11.38
C ASN A 341 4.67 16.32 11.27
N ASP A 342 5.40 16.89 10.30
CA ASP A 342 6.84 16.74 10.11
C ASP A 342 7.38 15.33 9.83
N ALA A 343 6.53 14.31 9.67
CA ALA A 343 6.99 13.00 9.21
C ALA A 343 7.28 13.00 7.71
N ALA A 344 8.44 12.47 7.30
CA ALA A 344 8.61 12.03 5.93
C ALA A 344 7.62 10.91 5.61
N ILE A 345 7.27 10.74 4.34
CA ILE A 345 6.27 9.76 3.92
C ILE A 345 6.72 8.87 2.77
N MET A 346 6.18 7.67 2.77
CA MET A 346 6.25 6.76 1.62
C MET A 346 4.96 5.97 1.45
N LEU A 347 4.32 6.14 0.30
CA LEU A 347 3.27 5.23 -0.16
C LEU A 347 3.90 4.01 -0.85
N TYR A 348 3.44 2.81 -0.50
CA TYR A 348 3.61 1.63 -1.34
C TYR A 348 2.29 1.30 -2.03
N GLU A 349 2.09 1.70 -3.28
CA GLU A 349 0.88 1.36 -4.04
C GLU A 349 1.13 0.14 -4.93
N THR A 350 0.98 -1.05 -4.33
CA THR A 350 1.37 -2.33 -4.94
C THR A 350 0.34 -2.81 -5.96
N ARG A 351 0.80 -3.35 -7.09
CA ARG A 351 -0.10 -3.88 -8.14
C ARG A 351 -0.93 -5.07 -7.66
N GLY A 352 -2.23 -5.03 -7.91
CA GLY A 352 -3.15 -6.16 -7.79
C GLY A 352 -3.69 -6.35 -6.38
N GLN A 353 -4.22 -7.54 -6.09
CA GLN A 353 -4.65 -7.96 -4.74
C GLN A 353 -5.67 -7.03 -4.06
N GLN A 354 -6.55 -6.44 -4.87
CA GLN A 354 -7.73 -5.69 -4.42
C GLN A 354 -8.87 -5.83 -5.43
N HIS A 355 -10.12 -5.79 -4.96
CA HIS A 355 -11.37 -5.72 -5.75
C HIS A 355 -11.59 -6.86 -6.79
N PRO A 356 -12.84 -7.31 -7.08
CA PRO A 356 -13.14 -8.46 -7.95
C PRO A 356 -12.57 -8.32 -9.38
N ASN A 357 -12.35 -7.10 -9.83
CA ASN A 357 -11.78 -6.78 -11.15
C ASN A 357 -10.29 -6.36 -11.12
N GLY A 358 -9.69 -6.19 -9.93
CA GLY A 358 -8.30 -5.75 -9.74
C GLY A 358 -7.34 -6.85 -9.25
N HIS A 359 -7.86 -7.99 -8.80
CA HIS A 359 -7.02 -9.08 -8.36
C HIS A 359 -6.15 -9.65 -9.50
N THR A 360 -4.90 -9.95 -9.18
CA THR A 360 -3.95 -10.67 -10.06
C THR A 360 -3.98 -12.18 -9.81
N GLY A 361 -4.92 -12.64 -8.99
CA GLY A 361 -4.98 -13.99 -8.45
C GLY A 361 -3.74 -14.32 -7.60
N GLN A 362 -3.46 -15.61 -7.46
CA GLN A 362 -2.38 -16.10 -6.58
C GLN A 362 -0.99 -16.21 -7.23
N LYS A 363 -0.88 -15.99 -8.55
CA LYS A 363 0.33 -16.31 -9.32
C LYS A 363 1.44 -15.26 -9.18
N SER A 364 1.13 -14.01 -8.83
CA SER A 364 2.12 -12.94 -8.64
C SER A 364 2.31 -12.52 -7.19
N SER A 365 1.42 -12.90 -6.27
CA SER A 365 1.41 -12.35 -4.92
C SER A 365 2.68 -12.66 -4.12
N GLY A 366 3.33 -13.82 -4.34
CA GLY A 366 4.62 -14.08 -3.68
C GLY A 366 5.75 -13.15 -4.14
N MET A 367 5.75 -12.74 -5.40
CA MET A 367 6.73 -11.78 -5.93
C MET A 367 6.43 -10.36 -5.42
N LEU A 368 5.15 -9.98 -5.35
CA LEU A 368 4.73 -8.66 -4.88
C LEU A 368 4.97 -8.48 -3.37
N ILE A 369 4.63 -9.49 -2.56
CA ILE A 369 4.96 -9.53 -1.12
C ILE A 369 6.48 -9.38 -0.93
N LYS A 370 7.27 -10.13 -1.70
CA LYS A 370 8.74 -10.06 -1.63
C LYS A 370 9.27 -8.69 -2.07
N GLN A 371 8.67 -8.06 -3.07
CA GLN A 371 9.03 -6.70 -3.50
C GLN A 371 8.83 -5.69 -2.38
N SER A 372 7.68 -5.73 -1.71
CA SER A 372 7.39 -4.84 -0.57
C SER A 372 8.30 -5.13 0.61
N TYR A 373 8.51 -6.40 0.97
CA TYR A 373 9.46 -6.78 2.01
C TYR A 373 10.87 -6.24 1.73
N ILE A 374 11.40 -6.42 0.51
CA ILE A 374 12.74 -5.94 0.16
C ILE A 374 12.80 -4.41 0.22
N GLY A 375 11.82 -3.72 -0.38
CA GLY A 375 11.82 -2.25 -0.37
C GLY A 375 11.82 -1.67 1.06
N ILE A 376 10.98 -2.21 1.93
CA ILE A 376 10.88 -1.75 3.32
C ILE A 376 12.15 -2.13 4.09
N TYR A 377 12.64 -3.37 3.96
CA TYR A 377 13.87 -3.82 4.60
C TYR A 377 15.09 -2.95 4.22
N GLU A 378 15.24 -2.65 2.93
CA GLU A 378 16.34 -1.82 2.43
C GLU A 378 16.16 -0.35 2.84
N THR A 379 14.93 0.14 3.01
CA THR A 379 14.69 1.45 3.63
C THR A 379 15.24 1.49 5.06
N LEU A 380 14.91 0.50 5.89
CA LEU A 380 15.42 0.42 7.25
C LEU A 380 16.95 0.29 7.29
N LEU A 381 17.51 -0.54 6.40
CA LEU A 381 18.96 -0.70 6.30
C LEU A 381 19.65 0.59 5.84
N GLY A 382 19.09 1.28 4.85
CA GLY A 382 19.62 2.53 4.32
C GLY A 382 19.55 3.69 5.31
N LEU A 383 18.55 3.72 6.20
CA LEU A 383 18.56 4.63 7.36
C LEU A 383 19.66 4.24 8.35
N ALA A 384 19.77 2.95 8.69
CA ALA A 384 20.76 2.45 9.63
C ALA A 384 22.22 2.63 9.18
N THR A 385 22.46 2.65 7.87
CA THR A 385 23.78 2.86 7.26
C THR A 385 24.01 4.29 6.78
N GLU A 386 23.02 5.17 6.95
CA GLU A 386 23.01 6.55 6.47
C GLU A 386 23.06 6.71 4.94
N GLU A 387 22.98 5.62 4.15
CA GLU A 387 23.04 5.65 2.68
C GLU A 387 21.91 6.48 2.05
N ILE A 388 20.73 6.51 2.68
CA ILE A 388 19.59 7.29 2.19
C ILE A 388 19.90 8.79 2.16
N PHE A 389 20.65 9.29 3.14
CA PHE A 389 20.95 10.72 3.26
C PHE A 389 21.97 11.19 2.22
N GLU A 390 22.69 10.28 1.56
CA GLU A 390 23.61 10.60 0.46
C GLU A 390 22.90 10.81 -0.88
N ILE A 391 21.62 10.43 -0.98
CA ILE A 391 20.84 10.55 -2.22
C ILE A 391 20.40 11.99 -2.42
N ASP A 392 20.55 12.49 -3.65
CA ASP A 392 20.01 13.79 -4.04
C ASP A 392 18.46 13.72 -4.09
N PRO A 393 17.73 14.53 -3.30
CA PRO A 393 16.27 14.57 -3.35
C PRO A 393 15.72 14.88 -4.75
N GLU A 394 16.46 15.59 -5.61
CA GLU A 394 16.06 15.90 -6.98
C GLU A 394 15.91 14.64 -7.86
N PHE A 395 16.57 13.52 -7.48
CA PHE A 395 16.43 12.24 -8.16
C PHE A 395 14.97 11.78 -8.22
N TYR A 396 14.19 12.01 -7.15
CA TYR A 396 12.77 11.66 -7.11
C TYR A 396 11.97 12.38 -8.20
N ASP A 397 12.31 13.63 -8.50
CA ASP A 397 11.60 14.46 -9.47
C ASP A 397 12.06 14.26 -10.91
N THR A 398 13.32 13.86 -11.10
CA THR A 398 13.96 13.85 -12.42
C THR A 398 14.14 12.46 -13.00
N GLU A 399 14.33 11.44 -12.16
CA GLU A 399 14.74 10.09 -12.61
C GLU A 399 13.67 9.02 -12.40
N ILE A 400 12.69 9.26 -11.51
CA ILE A 400 11.59 8.32 -11.27
C ILE A 400 10.42 8.67 -12.20
N PRO A 401 10.02 7.76 -13.12
CA PRO A 401 8.99 8.08 -14.10
C PRO A 401 7.62 8.29 -13.43
N THR A 402 6.91 9.36 -13.79
CA THR A 402 5.52 9.61 -13.36
C THR A 402 4.49 8.92 -14.25
N ASN A 403 4.88 8.57 -15.47
CA ASN A 403 3.95 8.10 -16.48
C ASN A 403 3.74 6.59 -16.38
N SER A 404 2.50 6.22 -16.13
CA SER A 404 2.06 4.82 -16.12
C SER A 404 0.81 4.67 -16.98
N PRO A 405 0.95 4.48 -18.31
CA PRO A 405 -0.17 4.31 -19.21
C PRO A 405 -1.10 3.23 -18.73
N ARG A 406 -2.40 3.52 -18.82
CA ARG A 406 -3.40 2.55 -18.45
C ARG A 406 -3.59 1.54 -19.56
N ILE A 407 -3.54 0.27 -19.18
CA ILE A 407 -3.83 -0.88 -20.04
C ILE A 407 -5.14 -1.53 -19.63
N GLN A 408 -5.81 -2.18 -20.58
CA GLN A 408 -7.04 -2.92 -20.30
C GLN A 408 -6.73 -4.38 -20.00
N ARG A 409 -7.66 -5.09 -19.36
CA ARG A 409 -7.54 -6.54 -19.26
C ARG A 409 -7.54 -7.13 -20.69
N PRO A 410 -6.52 -7.93 -21.08
CA PRO A 410 -6.40 -8.46 -22.44
C PRO A 410 -7.59 -9.32 -22.88
#